data_AF-A0A535TCK2-F1
#
_entry.id   AF-A0A535TCK2-F1
#
_cell.length_a   1.000
_cell.length_b   1.000
_cell.length_c   1.000
_cell.angle_alpha   90.00
_cell.angle_beta   90.00
_cell.angle_gamma   90.00
#
_symmetry.space_group_name_H-M   'P 1'
#
loop_
_entity.id
_entity.type
_entity.pdbx_description
1 polymer ?
#
loop_
_entity_poly.entity_id
_entity_poly.type
_entity_poly.pdbx_seq_one_letter_code
_entity_poly.pdbx_strand_id
1 'polypeptide(L)'
;MTATTTSDLNQWSRAKPWRRTRAILQNTLLFPGLNSFARLSVSHRERFMKLQGGAIFIANHCSALDGAVMVEALPPRYRNRSVVVAAADSIFKRKWEAAVAQVSVNAFPIPRGGGARPYLDTLKDLLRQRWSV
;
A
#
# COMPACT_ATOMS: atom_id res chain seq x y z
N MET A 1 7.55 -29.31 8.71
CA MET A 1 7.78 -28.19 7.78
C MET A 1 6.51 -27.36 7.74
N THR A 2 6.46 -26.29 8.53
CA THR A 2 5.28 -25.42 8.70
C THR A 2 5.08 -24.55 7.47
N ALA A 3 3.92 -24.67 6.83
CA ALA A 3 3.51 -23.79 5.74
C ALA A 3 3.33 -22.37 6.29
N THR A 4 4.31 -21.50 6.02
CA THR A 4 4.22 -20.07 6.30
C THR A 4 3.10 -19.48 5.45
N THR A 5 1.91 -19.34 6.03
CA THR A 5 0.79 -18.65 5.40
C THR A 5 1.21 -17.22 5.12
N THR A 6 0.83 -16.69 3.95
CA THR A 6 1.20 -15.34 3.46
C THR A 6 0.78 -14.20 4.43
N SER A 7 -0.01 -14.52 5.46
CA SER A 7 -0.37 -13.64 6.58
C SER A 7 0.82 -13.21 7.43
N ASP A 8 1.77 -14.11 7.73
CA ASP A 8 2.90 -13.83 8.63
C ASP A 8 3.94 -12.92 7.97
N LEU A 9 4.19 -13.11 6.68
CA LEU A 9 5.11 -12.29 5.89
C LEU A 9 4.64 -10.84 5.70
N ASN A 10 3.37 -10.52 5.97
CA ASN A 10 2.89 -9.14 5.87
C ASN A 10 2.77 -8.45 7.24
N GLN A 11 2.81 -9.20 8.35
CA GLN A 11 2.60 -8.63 9.68
C GLN A 11 3.82 -7.85 10.18
N TRP A 12 5.04 -8.31 9.88
CA TRP A 12 6.28 -7.63 10.27
C TRP A 12 6.42 -6.26 9.61
N SER A 13 6.08 -6.13 8.32
CA SER A 13 6.22 -4.87 7.56
C SER A 13 5.32 -3.74 8.08
N ARG A 14 4.30 -4.12 8.88
CA ARG A 14 3.36 -3.21 9.55
C ARG A 14 3.82 -2.76 10.93
N ALA A 15 4.90 -3.32 11.47
CA ALA A 15 5.42 -2.91 12.77
C ALA A 15 5.91 -1.45 12.74
N LYS A 16 5.86 -0.76 13.89
CA LYS A 16 6.29 0.65 14.04
C LYS A 16 7.67 0.97 13.42
N PRO A 17 8.75 0.17 13.62
CA PRO A 17 10.04 0.48 13.02
C PRO A 17 9.98 0.45 11.49
N TRP A 18 9.38 -0.59 10.90
CA TRP A 18 9.27 -0.73 9.44
C TRP A 18 8.42 0.35 8.80
N ARG A 19 7.37 0.82 9.48
CA ARG A 19 6.59 1.98 9.05
C ARG A 19 7.44 3.26 8.96
N ARG A 20 8.35 3.48 9.92
CA ARG A 20 9.26 4.63 9.89
C ARG A 20 10.28 4.50 8.77
N THR A 21 10.91 3.34 8.63
CA THR A 21 11.87 3.08 7.55
C THR A 21 11.24 3.31 6.18
N ARG A 22 10.01 2.82 5.97
CA ARG A 22 9.24 3.05 4.76
C ARG A 22 8.95 4.53 4.53
N ALA A 23 8.51 5.26 5.57
CA ALA A 23 8.25 6.69 5.45
C ALA A 23 9.51 7.50 5.08
N ILE A 24 10.68 7.10 5.62
CA ILE A 24 11.97 7.69 5.25
C ILE A 24 12.26 7.39 3.79
N LEU A 25 12.26 6.12 3.38
CA LEU A 25 12.50 5.69 2.00
C LEU A 25 11.59 6.41 0.99
N GLN A 26 10.31 6.51 1.34
CA GLN A 26 9.30 7.20 0.53
C GLN A 26 9.65 8.68 0.34
N ASN A 27 9.97 9.39 1.43
CA ASN A 27 10.24 10.82 1.38
C ASN A 27 11.62 11.15 0.79
N THR A 28 12.62 10.27 0.89
CA THR A 28 13.99 10.58 0.45
C THR A 28 14.30 10.08 -0.96
N LEU A 29 13.67 9.00 -1.42
CA LEU A 29 13.95 8.40 -2.72
C LEU A 29 12.71 8.34 -3.61
N LEU A 30 11.61 7.77 -3.11
CA LEU A 30 10.45 7.48 -3.97
C LEU A 30 9.78 8.75 -4.50
N PHE A 31 9.38 9.68 -3.63
CA PHE A 31 8.66 10.88 -4.03
C PHE A 31 9.53 11.89 -4.77
N PRO A 32 10.80 12.13 -4.38
CA PRO A 32 11.68 12.96 -5.20
C PRO A 32 11.87 12.39 -6.60
N GLY A 33 12.05 11.07 -6.72
CA GLY A 33 12.12 10.38 -8.01
C GLY A 33 10.81 10.47 -8.79
N LEU A 34 9.66 10.29 -8.15
CA LEU A 34 8.37 10.42 -8.83
C LEU A 34 8.17 11.85 -9.35
N ASN A 35 8.42 12.87 -8.53
CA ASN A 35 8.25 14.27 -8.89
C ASN A 35 9.26 14.78 -9.93
N SER A 36 10.43 14.15 -10.08
CA SER A 36 11.37 14.53 -11.15
C SER A 36 10.84 14.16 -12.54
N PHE A 37 9.97 13.15 -12.65
CA PHE A 37 9.34 12.74 -13.91
C PHE A 37 7.91 13.24 -14.05
N ALA A 38 7.13 13.20 -12.97
CA ALA A 38 5.71 13.51 -12.94
C ALA A 38 5.38 14.30 -11.67
N ARG A 39 5.28 15.62 -11.78
CA ARG A 39 4.96 16.48 -10.65
C ARG A 39 3.53 16.23 -10.18
N LEU A 40 3.37 15.81 -8.92
CA LEU A 40 2.08 15.49 -8.36
C LEU A 40 1.33 16.76 -7.92
N SER A 41 0.11 16.94 -8.45
CA SER A 41 -0.84 17.93 -7.93
C SER A 41 -2.02 17.21 -7.27
N VAL A 42 -2.35 17.60 -6.04
CA VAL A 42 -3.46 17.00 -5.27
C VAL A 42 -4.43 18.11 -4.92
N SER A 43 -5.63 18.01 -5.47
CA SER A 43 -6.75 18.90 -5.14
C SER A 43 -7.57 18.33 -3.99
N HIS A 44 -8.27 19.19 -3.26
CA HIS A 44 -9.24 18.82 -2.23
C HIS A 44 -8.67 18.04 -1.02
N ARG A 45 -7.44 18.39 -0.59
CA ARG A 45 -6.78 17.73 0.56
C ARG A 45 -7.53 17.91 1.88
N GLU A 46 -8.35 18.94 2.01
CA GLU A 46 -9.19 19.19 3.16
C GLU A 46 -10.24 18.09 3.40
N ARG A 47 -10.63 17.34 2.36
CA ARG A 47 -11.60 16.24 2.50
C ARG A 47 -11.07 15.12 3.42
N PHE A 48 -9.75 14.94 3.50
CA PHE A 48 -9.14 13.95 4.40
C PHE A 48 -9.34 14.27 5.89
N MET A 49 -9.59 15.54 6.25
CA MET A 49 -9.78 15.97 7.64
C MET A 49 -11.12 15.48 8.21
N LYS A 50 -12.10 15.23 7.35
CA LYS A 50 -13.42 14.71 7.74
C LYS A 50 -13.40 13.20 8.02
N LEU A 51 -12.35 12.50 7.57
CA LEU A 51 -12.25 11.05 7.70
C LEU A 51 -11.83 10.64 9.13
N GLN A 52 -12.62 9.76 9.73
CA GLN A 52 -12.34 9.14 11.03
C GLN A 52 -11.97 7.67 10.85
N GLY A 53 -10.98 7.18 11.61
CA GLY A 53 -10.52 5.80 11.48
C GLY A 53 -9.64 5.54 10.25
N GLY A 54 -9.67 4.30 9.76
CA GLY A 54 -9.12 3.88 8.47
C GLY A 54 -10.16 4.07 7.36
N ALA A 55 -9.70 4.08 6.11
CA ALA A 55 -10.55 4.33 4.94
C ALA A 55 -10.12 3.43 3.77
N ILE A 56 -11.07 3.14 2.88
CA ILE A 56 -10.80 2.47 1.60
C ILE A 56 -10.65 3.55 0.53
N PHE A 57 -9.49 3.62 -0.12
CA PHE A 57 -9.20 4.53 -1.21
C PHE A 57 -9.30 3.80 -2.54
N ILE A 58 -10.18 4.27 -3.42
CA ILE A 58 -10.45 3.65 -4.72
C ILE A 58 -9.96 4.61 -5.79
N ALA A 59 -9.13 4.10 -6.70
CA ALA A 59 -8.63 4.83 -7.85
C ALA A 59 -9.06 4.16 -9.14
N ASN A 60 -9.11 4.93 -10.23
CA ASN A 60 -9.00 4.37 -11.57
C ASN A 60 -7.60 3.75 -11.76
N HIS A 61 -7.49 2.75 -12.62
CA HIS A 61 -6.20 2.12 -12.96
C HIS A 61 -5.76 2.57 -14.35
N CYS A 62 -4.77 3.45 -14.40
CA CYS A 62 -4.24 4.03 -15.62
C CYS A 62 -2.81 3.57 -15.90
N SER A 63 -2.02 3.25 -14.86
CA SER A 63 -0.60 2.96 -15.02
C SER A 63 -0.02 2.07 -13.92
N ALA A 64 1.19 1.56 -14.15
CA ALA A 64 1.95 0.85 -13.13
C ALA A 64 2.35 1.73 -11.93
N LEU A 65 2.34 3.07 -12.09
CA LEU A 65 2.73 4.02 -11.05
C LEU A 65 1.59 4.42 -10.13
N ASP A 66 0.35 3.99 -10.39
CA ASP A 66 -0.83 4.42 -9.64
C ASP A 66 -0.69 4.19 -8.13
N GLY A 67 -0.07 3.08 -7.73
CA GLY A 67 0.20 2.79 -6.32
C GLY A 67 1.17 3.78 -5.67
N ALA A 68 2.21 4.21 -6.39
CA ALA A 68 3.18 5.19 -5.88
C ALA A 68 2.55 6.59 -5.81
N VAL A 69 1.82 6.98 -6.86
CA VAL A 69 1.08 8.25 -6.92
C VAL A 69 0.06 8.36 -5.79
N MET A 70 -0.72 7.29 -5.54
CA MET A 70 -1.69 7.27 -4.46
C MET A 70 -1.02 7.39 -3.09
N VAL A 71 0.05 6.65 -2.85
CA VAL A 71 0.79 6.72 -1.58
C VAL A 71 1.36 8.12 -1.35
N GLU A 72 1.85 8.79 -2.38
CA GLU A 72 2.32 10.19 -2.27
C GLU A 72 1.18 11.18 -2.03
N ALA A 73 0.03 10.98 -2.68
CA ALA A 73 -1.13 11.85 -2.55
C ALA A 73 -1.74 11.82 -1.13
N LEU A 74 -1.58 10.70 -0.41
CA LEU A 74 -2.15 10.51 0.91
C LEU A 74 -1.41 11.30 2.01
N PRO A 75 -2.16 11.94 2.95
CA PRO A 75 -1.56 12.51 4.15
C PRO A 75 -0.79 11.46 4.98
N PRO A 76 0.27 11.85 5.72
CA PRO A 76 1.10 10.91 6.49
C PRO A 76 0.31 9.98 7.43
N ARG A 77 -0.82 10.44 7.97
CA ARG A 77 -1.72 9.64 8.81
C ARG A 77 -2.23 8.39 8.09
N TYR A 78 -2.66 8.54 6.84
CA TYR A 78 -3.22 7.44 6.02
C TYR A 78 -2.10 6.67 5.34
N ARG A 79 -1.14 7.37 4.74
CA ARG A 79 0.02 6.78 4.06
C ARG A 79 0.82 5.83 4.94
N ASN A 80 1.09 6.20 6.18
CA ASN A 80 1.89 5.37 7.09
C ASN A 80 1.10 4.18 7.65
N ARG A 81 -0.21 4.10 7.38
CA ARG A 81 -1.08 3.01 7.80
C ARG A 81 -1.94 2.53 6.64
N SER A 82 -1.41 2.52 5.42
CA SER A 82 -2.11 1.96 4.26
C SER A 82 -1.49 0.64 3.81
N VAL A 83 -2.31 -0.21 3.22
CA VAL A 83 -1.89 -1.31 2.35
C VAL A 83 -2.34 -0.97 0.94
N VAL A 84 -1.52 -1.23 -0.08
CA VAL A 84 -1.94 -1.04 -1.47
C VAL A 84 -2.34 -2.39 -2.01
N VAL A 85 -3.64 -2.58 -2.28
CA VAL A 85 -4.12 -3.83 -2.86
C VAL A 85 -3.55 -3.98 -4.25
N ALA A 86 -2.93 -5.13 -4.47
CA ALA A 86 -2.42 -5.47 -5.78
C ALA A 86 -2.77 -6.91 -6.12
N ALA A 87 -3.02 -7.14 -7.39
CA ALA A 87 -3.31 -8.47 -7.88
C ALA A 87 -2.05 -9.35 -7.83
N ALA A 88 -2.17 -10.51 -7.20
CA ALA A 88 -1.06 -11.44 -6.97
C ALA A 88 -0.44 -11.96 -8.27
N ASP A 89 -1.23 -12.02 -9.34
CA ASP A 89 -0.89 -12.42 -10.70
C ASP A 89 -0.38 -11.25 -11.58
N SER A 90 -0.52 -10.01 -11.10
CA SER A 90 -0.20 -8.80 -11.86
C SER A 90 1.10 -8.12 -11.43
N ILE A 91 1.64 -8.44 -10.25
CA ILE A 91 2.92 -7.92 -9.78
C ILE A 91 4.04 -8.86 -10.26
N PHE A 92 4.35 -8.65 -11.53
CA PHE A 92 5.67 -8.74 -12.16
C PHE A 92 6.27 -10.11 -12.50
N LYS A 93 6.78 -10.19 -13.73
CA LYS A 93 7.61 -11.27 -14.28
C LYS A 93 8.89 -11.55 -13.46
N ARG A 94 9.25 -10.69 -12.47
CA ARG A 94 10.49 -10.80 -11.67
C ARG A 94 10.24 -10.50 -10.18
N LYS A 95 10.73 -11.40 -9.31
CA LYS A 95 10.55 -11.38 -7.84
C LYS A 95 11.03 -10.09 -7.14
N TRP A 96 11.95 -9.32 -7.75
CA TRP A 96 12.50 -8.11 -7.15
C TRP A 96 11.55 -6.90 -7.24
N GLU A 97 10.72 -6.81 -8.29
CA GLU A 97 9.73 -5.72 -8.43
C GLU A 97 8.61 -5.87 -7.39
N ALA A 98 8.22 -7.11 -7.09
CA ALA A 98 7.32 -7.43 -5.99
C ALA A 98 7.91 -7.05 -4.63
N ALA A 99 9.20 -7.33 -4.40
CA ALA A 99 9.88 -6.93 -3.17
C ALA A 99 9.98 -5.40 -3.04
N VAL A 100 10.30 -4.70 -4.13
CA VAL A 100 10.34 -3.23 -4.16
C VAL A 100 8.96 -2.64 -3.90
N ALA A 101 7.89 -3.16 -4.51
CA ALA A 101 6.53 -2.70 -4.25
C ALA A 101 6.09 -2.98 -2.79
N GLN A 102 6.42 -4.14 -2.24
CA GLN A 102 6.08 -4.49 -0.87
C GLN A 102 6.80 -3.61 0.16
N VAL A 103 8.07 -3.29 -0.08
CA VAL A 103 8.85 -2.36 0.76
C VAL A 103 8.36 -0.93 0.58
N SER A 104 8.10 -0.50 -0.65
CA SER A 104 7.83 0.91 -0.97
C SER A 104 6.39 1.33 -0.67
N VAL A 105 5.40 0.53 -1.06
CA VAL A 105 3.97 0.89 -0.97
C VAL A 105 3.14 -0.03 -0.09
N ASN A 106 3.77 -1.01 0.57
CA ASN A 106 3.06 -2.00 1.40
C ASN A 106 2.04 -2.80 0.59
N ALA A 107 2.47 -3.27 -0.58
CA ALA A 107 1.64 -4.05 -1.49
C ALA A 107 1.04 -5.28 -0.79
N PHE A 108 -0.28 -5.43 -0.88
CA PHE A 108 -1.04 -6.53 -0.33
C PHE A 108 -1.62 -7.37 -1.47
N PRO A 109 -1.20 -8.65 -1.62
CA PRO A 109 -1.60 -9.47 -2.74
C PRO A 109 -3.05 -9.95 -2.61
N ILE A 110 -3.83 -9.92 -3.68
CA ILE A 110 -5.14 -10.59 -3.79
C ILE A 110 -5.15 -11.49 -5.04
N PRO A 111 -5.55 -12.77 -4.93
CA PRO A 111 -5.68 -13.65 -6.09
C PRO A 111 -6.93 -13.31 -6.92
N ARG A 112 -6.80 -13.28 -8.26
CA ARG A 112 -7.92 -13.05 -9.19
C ARG A 112 -8.71 -14.31 -9.56
N GLY A 113 -8.09 -15.50 -9.46
CA GLY A 113 -8.67 -16.78 -9.91
C GLY A 113 -9.56 -17.51 -8.90
N GLY A 114 -9.94 -16.87 -7.78
CA GLY A 114 -10.67 -17.49 -6.67
C GLY A 114 -9.86 -17.53 -5.38
N GLY A 115 -10.52 -17.87 -4.27
CA GLY A 115 -9.85 -17.95 -2.95
C GLY A 115 -9.49 -16.59 -2.34
N ALA A 116 -10.09 -15.49 -2.78
CA ALA A 116 -9.83 -14.15 -2.23
C ALA A 116 -10.40 -13.94 -0.81
N ARG A 117 -11.32 -14.81 -0.35
CA ARG A 117 -12.04 -14.62 0.92
C ARG A 117 -11.13 -14.43 2.15
N PRO A 118 -10.09 -15.24 2.38
CA PRO A 118 -9.17 -15.03 3.50
C PRO A 118 -8.39 -13.71 3.41
N TYR A 119 -8.09 -13.24 2.20
CA TYR A 119 -7.43 -11.95 1.97
C TYR A 119 -8.36 -10.78 2.32
N LEU A 120 -9.64 -10.88 1.92
CA LEU A 120 -10.66 -9.91 2.29
C LEU A 120 -10.92 -9.89 3.81
N ASP A 121 -10.92 -11.04 4.47
CA ASP A 121 -11.01 -11.11 5.93
C ASP A 121 -9.82 -10.41 6.61
N THR A 122 -8.61 -10.57 6.06
CA THR A 122 -7.42 -9.86 6.54
C THR A 122 -7.56 -8.34 6.35
N LEU A 123 -8.05 -7.87 5.19
CA LEU A 123 -8.30 -6.45 4.94
C LEU A 123 -9.35 -5.88 5.89
N LYS A 124 -10.41 -6.64 6.17
CA LYS A 124 -11.44 -6.28 7.15
C LYS A 124 -10.83 -6.08 8.55
N ASP A 125 -9.94 -6.96 8.97
CA ASP A 125 -9.26 -6.82 10.26
C ASP A 125 -8.27 -5.64 10.30
N LEU A 126 -7.60 -5.35 9.18
CA LEU A 126 -6.77 -4.15 9.04
C LEU A 126 -7.61 -2.87 9.17
N LEU A 127 -8.75 -2.78 8.50
CA LEU A 127 -9.67 -1.65 8.61
C LEU A 127 -10.14 -1.44 10.05
N ARG A 128 -10.49 -2.51 10.77
CA ARG A 128 -10.83 -2.47 12.22
C ARG A 128 -9.68 -1.91 13.07
N GLN A 129 -8.44 -2.19 12.70
CA GLN A 129 -7.23 -1.69 13.36
C GLN A 129 -6.83 -0.26 12.91
N ARG A 130 -7.72 0.45 12.19
CA ARG A 130 -7.50 1.79 11.66
C ARG A 130 -6.37 1.86 10.63
N TRP A 131 -6.17 0.78 9.89
CA TRP A 131 -5.43 0.82 8.63
C TRP A 131 -6.35 1.23 7.49
N SER A 132 -5.77 1.84 6.48
CA SER A 132 -6.41 2.12 5.21
C SER A 132 -6.04 1.06 4.18
N VAL A 133 -6.93 0.91 3.20
CA VAL A 133 -6.79 -0.02 2.07
C VAL A 133 -6.88 0.79 0.78
#